data_AF-A0A1A8CD34-F1
#
_entry.id   AF-A0A1A8CD34-F1
#
_cell.length_a   1.000
_cell.length_b   1.000
_cell.length_c   1.000
_cell.angle_alpha   90.00
_cell.angle_beta   90.00
_cell.angle_gamma   90.00
#
_symmetry.space_group_name_H-M   'P 1'
#
loop_
_entity.id
_entity.type
_entity.pdbx_description
1 polymer ?
#
loop_
_entity_poly.entity_id
_entity_poly.type
_entity_poly.pdbx_seq_one_letter_code
_entity_poly.pdbx_strand_id
1 'polypeptide(L)'
;NEASRIFDQWISGTLGSVPVNLRLLVYRYGMKQSGTPEKWNIMFQRYKSSSLAQEKDKLLYGLASVENIQLLSKLLEATKDEAVVR
;
A
#
# COMPACT_ATOMS: atom_id res chain seq x y z
N ASN A 1 12.30 -12.80 1.85
CA ASN A 1 10.84 -13.06 1.74
C ASN A 1 10.35 -12.66 0.35
N GLU A 2 9.62 -13.55 -0.31
CA GLU A 2 9.18 -13.37 -1.70
C GLU A 2 8.17 -12.21 -1.86
N ALA A 3 7.29 -12.01 -0.88
CA ALA A 3 6.35 -10.89 -0.88
C ALA A 3 7.05 -9.52 -0.92
N SER A 4 8.14 -9.34 -0.15
CA SER A 4 8.94 -8.11 -0.15
C SER A 4 9.61 -7.88 -1.50
N ARG A 5 10.16 -8.94 -2.11
CA ARG A 5 10.80 -8.85 -3.43
C ARG A 5 9.82 -8.38 -4.50
N ILE A 6 8.63 -8.99 -4.57
CA ILE A 6 7.59 -8.61 -5.53
C ILE A 6 7.07 -7.20 -5.23
N PHE A 7 6.89 -6.85 -3.96
CA PHE A 7 6.48 -5.52 -3.53
C PHE A 7 7.49 -4.46 -3.95
N ASP A 8 8.78 -4.68 -3.74
CA ASP A 8 9.85 -3.74 -4.11
C ASP A 8 9.94 -3.56 -5.63
N GLN A 9 9.78 -4.64 -6.40
CA GLN A 9 9.68 -4.56 -7.86
C GLN A 9 8.45 -3.77 -8.33
N TRP A 10 7.32 -3.97 -7.66
CA TRP A 10 6.09 -3.24 -7.96
C TRP A 10 6.16 -1.76 -7.57
N ILE A 11 6.77 -1.43 -6.43
CA ILE A 11 6.97 -0.05 -5.99
C ILE A 11 7.94 0.68 -6.93
N SER A 12 9.06 0.05 -7.28
CA SER A 12 10.05 0.61 -8.22
C SER A 12 9.55 0.70 -9.67
N GLY A 13 8.44 0.03 -10.00
CA GLY A 13 7.87 0.01 -11.35
C GLY A 13 8.54 -0.99 -12.30
N THR A 14 9.53 -1.76 -11.83
CA THR A 14 10.12 -2.86 -12.61
C THR A 14 9.14 -4.01 -12.84
N LEU A 15 8.14 -4.15 -11.96
CA LEU A 15 6.97 -5.00 -12.16
C LEU A 15 5.72 -4.13 -12.38
N GLY A 16 5.15 -4.18 -13.59
CA GLY A 16 3.99 -3.35 -13.98
C GLY A 16 2.70 -3.62 -13.20
N SER A 17 2.47 -4.87 -12.78
CA SER A 17 1.35 -5.23 -11.90
C SER A 17 1.67 -6.47 -11.10
N VAL A 18 1.27 -6.48 -9.83
CA VAL A 18 1.21 -7.70 -9.02
C VAL A 18 0.03 -8.56 -9.50
N PRO A 19 0.19 -9.89 -9.66
CA PRO A 19 -0.91 -10.79 -9.98
C PRO A 19 -2.09 -10.62 -9.03
N VAL A 20 -3.31 -10.58 -9.55
CA VAL A 20 -4.53 -10.22 -8.79
C VAL A 20 -4.69 -11.04 -7.51
N ASN A 21 -4.47 -12.36 -7.59
CA ASN A 21 -4.60 -13.28 -6.45
C ASN A 21 -3.51 -13.11 -5.38
N LEU A 22 -2.42 -12.42 -5.71
CA LEU A 22 -1.29 -12.18 -4.81
C LEU A 22 -1.27 -10.76 -4.25
N ARG A 23 -2.05 -9.82 -4.81
CA ARG A 23 -2.01 -8.39 -4.44
C ARG A 23 -2.14 -8.18 -2.94
N LEU A 24 -3.13 -8.77 -2.29
CA LEU A 24 -3.35 -8.59 -0.86
C LEU A 24 -2.15 -9.07 -0.03
N LEU A 25 -1.62 -10.25 -0.34
CA LEU A 25 -0.46 -10.82 0.37
C LEU A 25 0.79 -9.96 0.14
N VAL A 26 1.07 -9.59 -1.10
CA VAL A 26 2.24 -8.79 -1.47
C VAL A 26 2.16 -7.40 -0.84
N TYR A 27 1.00 -6.75 -0.86
CA TYR A 27 0.82 -5.43 -0.25
C TYR A 27 0.98 -5.47 1.26
N ARG A 28 0.33 -6.44 1.92
CA ARG A 28 0.39 -6.61 3.38
C ARG A 28 1.79 -6.93 3.86
N TYR A 29 2.37 -8.02 3.36
CA TYR A 29 3.66 -8.52 3.85
C TYR A 29 4.85 -7.76 3.26
N GLY A 30 4.71 -7.21 2.06
CA GLY A 30 5.70 -6.29 1.49
C GLY A 30 5.81 -5.02 2.31
N MET A 31 4.68 -4.33 2.57
CA MET A 31 4.71 -3.12 3.39
C MET A 31 5.17 -3.39 4.83
N LYS A 32 4.75 -4.52 5.43
CA LYS A 32 5.19 -4.90 6.77
C LYS A 32 6.71 -5.09 6.87
N GLN A 33 7.32 -5.73 5.88
CA GLN A 33 8.71 -6.19 5.97
C GLN A 33 9.73 -5.28 5.29
N SER A 34 9.33 -4.60 4.21
CA SER A 34 10.21 -3.72 3.44
C SER A 34 9.65 -2.30 3.30
N GLY A 35 8.60 -1.95 4.04
CA GLY A 35 8.01 -0.63 4.04
C GLY A 35 8.95 0.45 4.58
N THR A 36 9.07 1.53 3.82
CA THR A 36 9.73 2.78 4.23
C THR A 36 8.76 3.94 3.99
N PRO A 37 8.98 5.13 4.57
CA PRO A 37 8.14 6.30 4.31
C PRO A 37 7.97 6.60 2.82
N GLU A 38 9.01 6.41 2.01
CA GLU A 38 8.99 6.64 0.57
C GLU A 38 8.07 5.63 -0.14
N LYS A 39 8.26 4.33 0.14
CA LYS A 39 7.43 3.26 -0.45
C LYS A 39 5.97 3.37 -0.01
N TRP A 40 5.75 3.74 1.25
CA TRP A 40 4.42 3.99 1.80
C TRP A 40 3.75 5.15 1.08
N ASN A 41 4.44 6.28 0.89
CA ASN A 41 3.90 7.43 0.17
C ASN A 41 3.56 7.07 -1.29
N ILE A 42 4.39 6.28 -1.98
CA ILE A 42 4.10 5.79 -3.33
C ILE A 42 2.82 4.97 -3.35
N MET A 43 2.69 3.99 -2.45
CA MET A 43 1.50 3.16 -2.33
C MET A 43 0.26 3.99 -1.98
N PHE A 44 0.41 5.02 -1.14
CA PHE A 44 -0.66 5.92 -0.76
C PHE A 44 -1.14 6.79 -1.93
N GLN A 45 -0.24 7.27 -2.80
CA GLN A 45 -0.65 7.93 -4.03
C GLN A 45 -1.42 6.98 -4.95
N ARG A 46 -0.96 5.72 -5.07
CA ARG A 46 -1.68 4.69 -5.84
C ARG A 46 -3.08 4.45 -5.29
N TYR A 47 -3.24 4.39 -3.96
CA TYR A 47 -4.55 4.31 -3.30
C TYR A 47 -5.47 5.47 -3.69
N LYS A 48 -5.00 6.71 -3.59
CA LYS A 48 -5.78 7.90 -3.93
C LYS A 48 -6.16 7.95 -5.41
N SER A 49 -5.26 7.52 -6.29
CA SER A 49 -5.49 7.52 -7.75
C SER A 49 -6.38 6.37 -8.26
N SER A 50 -6.57 5.31 -7.45
CA SER A 50 -7.32 4.14 -7.87
C SER A 50 -8.83 4.43 -7.93
N SER A 51 -9.46 4.14 -9.06
CA SER A 51 -10.92 4.19 -9.22
C SER A 51 -11.62 2.89 -8.82
N LEU A 52 -10.89 1.78 -8.69
CA LEU A 52 -11.46 0.48 -8.37
C LEU A 52 -11.53 0.26 -6.85
N ALA A 53 -12.76 0.17 -6.31
CA ALA A 53 -13.00 -0.04 -4.88
C ALA A 53 -12.25 -1.27 -4.32
N GLN A 54 -12.34 -2.40 -5.03
CA GLN A 54 -11.66 -3.64 -4.60
C GLN A 54 -10.13 -3.51 -4.57
N GLU A 55 -9.54 -2.62 -5.35
CA GLU A 55 -8.10 -2.34 -5.31
C GLU A 55 -7.76 -1.40 -4.16
N LYS A 56 -8.60 -0.37 -3.94
CA LYS A 56 -8.49 0.52 -2.79
C LYS A 56 -8.48 -0.25 -1.47
N ASP A 57 -9.36 -1.23 -1.30
CA ASP A 57 -9.39 -2.08 -0.10
C ASP A 57 -8.05 -2.78 0.13
N LYS A 58 -7.49 -3.41 -0.91
CA LYS A 58 -6.20 -4.13 -0.81
C LYS A 58 -5.04 -3.17 -0.51
N LEU A 59 -5.02 -2.00 -1.15
CA LEU A 59 -4.01 -0.97 -0.91
C LEU A 59 -4.09 -0.43 0.52
N LEU A 60 -5.30 -0.19 1.02
CA LEU A 60 -5.54 0.24 2.41
C LEU A 60 -5.03 -0.80 3.41
N TYR A 61 -5.31 -2.09 3.19
CA TYR A 61 -4.74 -3.17 3.99
C TYR A 61 -3.20 -3.18 3.96
N GLY A 62 -2.59 -2.94 2.80
CA GLY A 62 -1.15 -2.80 2.67
C GLY A 62 -0.60 -1.64 3.51
N LEU A 63 -1.17 -0.44 3.34
CA LEU A 63 -0.76 0.79 4.04
C LEU A 63 -0.88 0.65 5.56
N ALA A 64 -1.93 0.00 6.05
CA ALA A 64 -2.15 -0.26 7.47
C ALA A 64 -1.21 -1.33 8.06
N SER A 65 -0.46 -2.05 7.23
CA SER A 65 0.45 -3.11 7.67
C SER A 65 1.88 -2.64 7.92
N VAL A 66 2.14 -1.34 7.77
CA VAL A 66 3.47 -0.75 8.01
C VAL A 66 3.83 -0.77 9.50
N GLU A 67 5.08 -1.13 9.83
CA GLU A 67 5.59 -1.11 11.20
C GLU A 67 6.17 0.26 11.58
N ASN A 68 5.38 1.32 11.37
CA ASN A 68 5.78 2.70 11.65
C ASN A 68 4.59 3.52 12.20
N ILE A 69 4.70 3.96 13.45
CA ILE A 69 3.61 4.65 14.17
C ILE A 69 3.26 5.99 13.50
N GLN A 70 4.24 6.74 13.01
CA GLN A 70 4.00 8.04 12.37
C GLN A 70 3.21 7.87 11.06
N LEU A 71 3.51 6.84 10.27
CA LEU A 71 2.77 6.53 9.04
C LEU A 71 1.36 6.01 9.32
N LEU A 72 1.18 5.21 10.38
CA LEU A 72 -0.15 4.78 10.83
C LEU A 72 -1.00 5.96 11.31
N SER A 73 -0.42 6.88 12.09
CA SER A 73 -1.09 8.12 12.50
C SER A 73 -1.48 8.97 11.28
N LYS A 74 -0.58 9.12 10.31
CA LYS A 74 -0.87 9.81 9.03
C LYS A 74 -2.02 9.16 8.28
N LEU A 75 -2.11 7.83 8.26
CA LEU A 75 -3.22 7.10 7.64
C LEU A 75 -4.54 7.40 8.35
N LEU A 76 -4.56 7.40 9.69
CA LEU A 76 -5.74 7.72 10.47
C LEU A 76 -6.21 9.16 10.22
N GLU A 77 -5.31 10.13 10.18
CA GLU A 77 -5.69 11.51 9.84
C GLU A 77 -6.27 11.61 8.43
N ALA A 78 -5.71 10.87 7.47
CA ALA A 78 -6.25 10.83 6.10
C ALA A 78 -7.66 10.24 6.03
N THR A 79 -8.07 9.38 6.97
CA THR A 79 -9.45 8.83 7.01
C THR A 79 -10.51 9.83 7.45
N LYS A 80 -10.11 10.96 8.05
CA LYS A 80 -11.05 12.03 8.46
C LYS A 80 -11.42 12.95 7.30
N ASP A 81 -10.67 12.90 6.22
CA ASP A 81 -10.94 13.64 5.01
C ASP A 81 -11.80 12.78 4.07
N GLU A 82 -13.09 13.12 3.97
CA GLU A 82 -14.06 12.43 3.10
C GLU A 82 -13.65 12.48 1.61
N ALA A 83 -12.75 13.39 1.21
CA ALA A 83 -12.19 13.42 -0.14
C ALA A 83 -11.13 12.33 -0.37
N VAL A 84 -10.54 11.77 0.69
CA VAL A 84 -9.48 10.76 0.63
C VAL A 84 -10.00 9.36 0.92
N VAL A 85 -10.94 9.23 1.86
CA VAL A 85 -11.57 7.96 2.24
C VAL A 85 -13.08 8.16 2.23
N ARG A 86 -13.78 7.43 1.36
CA ARG A 86 -15.23 7.54 1.14
C ARG A 86 -15.86 6.15 1.12
#